data_AF-A0A3M2J363-F1
#
_entry.id   AF-A0A3M2J363-F1
#
_cell.length_a   1.000
_cell.length_b   1.000
_cell.length_c   1.000
_cell.angle_alpha   90.00
_cell.angle_beta   90.00
_cell.angle_gamma   90.00
#
_symmetry.space_group_name_H-M   'P 1'
#
loop_
_entity.id
_entity.type
_entity.pdbx_description
1 polymer ?
#
loop_
_entity_poly.entity_id
_entity_poly.type
_entity_poly.pdbx_seq_one_letter_code
_entity_poly.pdbx_strand_id
1 'polypeptide(L)'
;LAALAGGGTRPADAASAAVPVAPLPADDLGFDAALVPPAAVPHYGLRVLAEGVADNPHAVTRFVVVGRPGEVPAPTGADKTTLVVHLPSNEAGALLTMLEQFAARGVNLSRIESRPIGDSLGRYSFSIDAEGHIAEERMGEAFMGLHRVCPLVRYLGSYPRADAKVTDVHLGTADPDFRTARDWLRTVRGGGTV
;
A
#
# COMPACT_ATOMS: atom_id res chain seq x y z
N LEU A 1 -1.08 23.16 20.05
CA LEU A 1 -0.40 23.41 21.33
C LEU A 1 -1.32 24.19 22.24
N ALA A 2 -1.32 23.93 23.56
CA ALA A 2 -1.94 24.81 24.54
C ALA A 2 -1.13 25.04 25.83
N ALA A 3 -0.23 26.04 25.92
CA ALA A 3 0.51 26.35 27.15
C ALA A 3 -0.06 27.55 27.93
N LEU A 4 -0.09 27.45 29.26
CA LEU A 4 -0.12 28.60 30.18
C LEU A 4 1.21 29.38 30.04
N ALA A 5 1.13 30.71 29.94
CA ALA A 5 2.30 31.54 29.69
C ALA A 5 3.30 31.52 30.86
N GLY A 6 4.57 31.18 30.59
CA GLY A 6 5.69 31.52 31.47
C GLY A 6 6.62 30.40 31.96
N GLY A 7 6.46 29.15 31.53
CA GLY A 7 7.33 28.02 31.94
C GLY A 7 7.89 27.23 30.76
N GLY A 8 9.08 26.63 30.92
CA GLY A 8 9.64 25.71 29.93
C GLY A 8 8.71 24.51 29.71
N THR A 9 8.45 24.16 28.46
CA THR A 9 7.62 23.00 28.11
C THR A 9 8.41 21.71 28.27
N ARG A 10 7.90 20.74 29.03
CA ARG A 10 8.42 19.36 29.04
C ARG A 10 7.42 18.45 28.31
N PRO A 11 7.88 17.60 27.37
CA PRO A 11 7.00 16.62 26.76
C PRO A 11 6.53 15.61 27.82
N ALA A 12 5.25 15.25 27.76
CA ALA A 12 4.65 14.16 28.51
C ALA A 12 4.10 13.14 27.51
N ASP A 13 4.34 11.86 27.77
CA ASP A 13 3.87 10.79 26.89
C ASP A 13 2.37 10.56 27.08
N ALA A 14 1.66 10.40 25.97
CA ALA A 14 0.25 10.05 25.95
C ALA A 14 0.03 8.83 25.04
N ALA A 15 -0.93 7.98 25.38
CA ALA A 15 -1.22 6.75 24.62
C ALA A 15 -1.73 7.02 23.19
N SER A 16 -2.23 8.23 22.91
CA SER A 16 -2.73 8.64 21.59
C SER A 16 -2.77 10.17 21.48
N ALA A 17 -2.55 10.71 20.28
CA ALA A 17 -2.75 12.13 19.98
C ALA A 17 -4.24 12.56 20.08
N ALA A 18 -5.15 11.60 20.21
CA ALA A 18 -6.57 11.80 20.44
C ALA A 18 -7.01 11.40 21.86
N VAL A 19 -6.06 11.19 22.80
CA VAL A 19 -6.41 10.96 24.21
C VAL A 19 -7.40 12.04 24.62
N PRO A 20 -8.55 11.64 25.18
CA PRO A 20 -9.59 12.58 25.48
C PRO A 20 -9.04 13.53 26.53
N VAL A 21 -8.88 14.79 26.13
CA VAL A 21 -9.13 15.91 27.03
C VAL A 21 -10.65 15.95 27.28
N ALA A 22 -11.21 14.82 27.74
CA ALA A 22 -12.53 14.74 28.34
C ALA A 22 -12.48 15.58 29.62
N PRO A 23 -13.63 15.98 30.21
CA PRO A 23 -13.65 16.94 31.30
C PRO A 23 -13.23 16.25 32.61
N LEU A 24 -11.97 15.84 32.69
CA LEU A 24 -11.30 15.64 33.94
C LEU A 24 -11.11 17.03 34.55
N PRO A 25 -11.29 17.19 35.87
CA PRO A 25 -10.94 18.42 36.55
C PRO A 25 -9.50 18.80 36.17
N ALA A 26 -9.27 20.07 35.85
CA ALA A 26 -7.98 20.56 35.36
C ALA A 26 -6.80 20.20 36.29
N ASP A 27 -7.08 19.93 37.57
CA ASP A 27 -6.09 19.65 38.61
C ASP A 27 -5.52 18.22 38.57
N ASP A 28 -6.01 17.32 37.71
CA ASP A 28 -5.64 15.88 37.73
C ASP A 28 -5.10 15.33 36.39
N LEU A 29 -4.82 16.20 35.41
CA LEU A 29 -4.42 15.78 34.06
C LEU A 29 -2.92 15.55 33.90
N GLY A 30 -2.08 16.22 34.69
CA GLY A 30 -0.61 16.13 34.59
C GLY A 30 -0.01 16.78 33.34
N PHE A 31 -0.80 17.49 32.53
CA PHE A 31 -0.34 18.28 31.38
C PHE A 31 -1.23 19.50 31.12
N ASP A 32 -0.65 20.57 30.58
CA ASP A 32 -1.37 21.82 30.26
C ASP A 32 -1.79 21.89 28.78
N ALA A 33 -1.10 21.14 27.91
CA ALA A 33 -1.14 21.26 26.46
C ALA A 33 -1.26 19.89 25.78
N ALA A 34 -1.96 19.84 24.65
CA ALA A 34 -1.96 18.67 23.77
C ALA A 34 -1.67 19.03 22.30
N LEU A 35 -1.06 18.07 21.58
CA LEU A 35 -1.00 18.06 20.12
C LEU A 35 -2.13 17.17 19.62
N VAL A 36 -3.07 17.78 18.90
CA VAL A 36 -4.29 17.12 18.45
C VAL A 36 -4.53 17.40 16.96
N PRO A 37 -5.19 16.50 16.22
CA PRO A 37 -5.66 16.81 14.88
C PRO A 37 -6.73 17.92 14.92
N PRO A 38 -6.85 18.78 13.89
CA PRO A 38 -7.83 19.87 13.87
C PRO A 38 -9.27 19.45 14.16
N ALA A 39 -9.66 18.25 13.70
CA ALA A 39 -10.99 17.69 13.92
C ALA A 39 -11.33 17.43 15.41
N ALA A 40 -10.33 17.27 16.27
CA ALA A 40 -10.53 17.03 17.71
C ALA A 40 -10.87 18.32 18.48
N VAL A 41 -10.54 19.50 17.93
CA VAL A 41 -10.78 20.79 18.59
C VAL A 41 -12.25 21.02 18.91
N PRO A 42 -13.19 21.00 17.93
CA PRO A 42 -14.61 21.18 18.23
C PRO A 42 -15.19 19.99 18.98
N HIS A 43 -14.64 18.78 18.79
CA HIS A 43 -15.15 17.56 19.42
C HIS A 43 -14.96 17.57 20.95
N TYR A 44 -13.85 18.13 21.43
CA TYR A 44 -13.51 18.20 22.85
C TYR A 44 -13.60 19.62 23.44
N GLY A 45 -14.12 20.60 22.70
CA GLY A 45 -14.24 21.98 23.18
C GLY A 45 -12.89 22.64 23.49
N LEU A 46 -11.83 22.27 22.76
CA LEU A 46 -10.47 22.77 23.00
C LEU A 46 -10.28 24.18 22.48
N ARG A 47 -9.37 24.93 23.12
CA ARG A 47 -8.87 26.20 22.61
C ARG A 47 -7.54 25.99 21.88
N VAL A 48 -7.48 26.38 20.61
CA VAL A 48 -6.26 26.36 19.80
C VAL A 48 -5.30 27.44 20.30
N LEU A 49 -4.04 27.09 20.67
CA LEU A 49 -3.01 28.11 20.93
C LEU A 49 -1.94 28.20 19.84
N ALA A 50 -1.79 27.18 19.00
CA ALA A 50 -0.94 27.24 17.79
C ALA A 50 -1.36 26.16 16.78
N GLU A 51 -1.27 26.51 15.50
CA GLU A 51 -1.52 25.65 14.34
C GLU A 51 -0.24 25.44 13.53
N GLY A 52 -0.22 24.45 12.64
CA GLY A 52 0.93 24.21 11.76
C GLY A 52 2.22 23.83 12.49
N VAL A 53 2.10 23.25 13.70
CA VAL A 53 3.22 22.96 14.61
C VAL A 53 3.99 21.67 14.25
N ALA A 54 3.69 21.05 13.10
CA ALA A 54 4.39 19.86 12.64
C ALA A 54 5.68 20.25 11.92
N ASP A 55 6.78 19.57 12.22
CA ASP A 55 8.07 19.85 11.61
C ASP A 55 8.09 19.54 10.09
N ASN A 56 7.32 18.54 9.66
CA ASN A 56 7.21 18.14 8.27
C ASN A 56 5.84 18.54 7.68
N PRO A 57 5.77 19.60 6.85
CA PRO A 57 4.52 20.02 6.20
C PRO A 57 4.02 19.03 5.13
N HIS A 58 4.86 18.06 4.73
CA HIS A 58 4.53 17.02 3.75
C HIS A 58 4.20 15.67 4.39
N ALA A 59 4.05 15.60 5.71
CA ALA A 59 3.64 14.37 6.38
C ALA A 59 2.24 13.96 5.92
N VAL A 60 2.15 12.77 5.32
CA VAL A 60 0.89 12.19 4.84
C VAL A 60 0.72 10.79 5.40
N THR A 61 -0.51 10.44 5.80
CA THR A 61 -0.86 9.09 6.23
C THR A 61 -1.69 8.42 5.14
N ARG A 62 -1.21 7.26 4.67
CA ARG A 62 -1.97 6.44 3.73
C ARG A 62 -2.91 5.52 4.49
N PHE A 63 -4.20 5.61 4.17
CA PHE A 63 -5.21 4.67 4.64
C PHE A 63 -5.66 3.74 3.51
N VAL A 64 -6.13 2.56 3.88
CA VAL A 64 -6.78 1.60 2.98
C VAL A 64 -8.12 1.20 3.57
N VAL A 65 -9.16 1.16 2.75
CA VAL A 65 -10.48 0.64 3.13
C VAL A 65 -10.54 -0.82 2.73
N VAL A 66 -10.85 -1.70 3.68
CA VAL A 66 -10.84 -3.15 3.47
C VAL A 66 -12.25 -3.70 3.62
N GLY A 67 -12.71 -4.42 2.60
CA GLY A 67 -13.96 -5.16 2.61
C GLY A 67 -13.72 -6.68 2.57
N ARG A 68 -14.82 -7.45 2.65
CA ARG A 68 -14.77 -8.88 2.32
C ARG A 68 -14.56 -9.06 0.81
N PRO A 69 -14.01 -10.21 0.36
CA PRO A 69 -13.93 -10.51 -1.06
C PRO A 69 -15.30 -10.36 -1.74
N GLY A 70 -15.30 -9.75 -2.93
CA GLY A 70 -16.49 -9.43 -3.69
C GLY A 70 -16.13 -9.18 -5.16
N GLU A 71 -17.01 -8.46 -5.85
CA GLU A 71 -16.77 -8.06 -7.24
C GLU A 71 -15.52 -7.18 -7.36
N VAL A 72 -14.69 -7.46 -8.35
CA VAL A 72 -13.54 -6.62 -8.69
C VAL A 72 -14.06 -5.43 -9.50
N PRO A 73 -13.79 -4.18 -9.09
CA PRO A 73 -14.24 -3.01 -9.84
C PRO A 73 -13.64 -2.96 -11.25
N ALA A 74 -14.24 -2.17 -12.14
CA ALA A 74 -13.68 -1.94 -13.46
C ALA A 74 -12.35 -1.17 -13.37
N PRO A 75 -11.37 -1.43 -14.26
CA PRO A 75 -10.13 -0.67 -14.30
C PRO A 75 -10.40 0.79 -14.64
N THR A 76 -9.64 1.69 -14.02
CA THR A 76 -9.62 3.13 -14.28
C THR A 76 -8.41 3.56 -15.13
N GLY A 77 -7.39 2.70 -15.25
CA GLY A 77 -6.09 3.04 -15.86
C GLY A 77 -5.14 3.77 -14.92
N ALA A 78 -5.63 4.22 -13.76
CA ALA A 78 -4.87 4.80 -12.67
C ALA A 78 -5.07 3.95 -11.41
N ASP A 79 -4.83 2.64 -11.52
CA ASP A 79 -5.11 1.68 -10.47
C ASP A 79 -3.85 1.18 -9.75
N LYS A 80 -4.07 0.63 -8.57
CA LYS A 80 -3.08 -0.09 -7.79
C LYS A 80 -3.65 -1.46 -7.43
N THR A 81 -2.82 -2.49 -7.51
CA THR A 81 -3.13 -3.84 -7.08
C THR A 81 -2.27 -4.20 -5.89
N THR A 82 -2.90 -4.55 -4.76
CA THR A 82 -2.17 -5.02 -3.57
C THR A 82 -2.23 -6.55 -3.48
N LEU A 83 -1.11 -7.14 -3.10
CA LEU A 83 -0.99 -8.58 -2.90
C LEU A 83 0.01 -8.93 -1.79
N VAL A 84 -0.10 -10.16 -1.29
CA VAL A 84 0.90 -10.78 -0.43
C VAL A 84 1.48 -12.00 -1.13
N VAL A 85 2.80 -12.12 -1.13
CA VAL A 85 3.52 -13.27 -1.72
C VAL A 85 4.40 -13.91 -0.66
N HIS A 86 4.40 -15.24 -0.56
CA HIS A 86 5.40 -15.97 0.20
C HIS A 86 6.50 -16.45 -0.73
N LEU A 87 7.76 -16.34 -0.32
CA LEU A 87 8.85 -16.93 -1.09
C LEU A 87 8.87 -18.45 -0.93
N PRO A 88 9.27 -19.20 -1.97
CA PRO A 88 9.41 -20.66 -1.90
C PRO A 88 10.51 -21.09 -0.92
N SER A 89 11.56 -20.30 -0.81
CA SER A 89 12.77 -20.56 -0.03
C SER A 89 13.36 -19.23 0.46
N ASN A 90 14.24 -19.30 1.46
CA ASN A 90 15.01 -18.16 1.95
C ASN A 90 16.46 -18.26 1.51
N GLU A 91 16.66 -18.26 0.19
CA GLU A 91 17.96 -18.32 -0.45
C GLU A 91 18.23 -17.06 -1.26
N ALA A 92 19.51 -16.81 -1.55
CA ALA A 92 19.90 -15.70 -2.40
C ALA A 92 19.23 -15.82 -3.78
N GLY A 93 18.59 -14.74 -4.23
CA GLY A 93 17.88 -14.72 -5.51
C GLY A 93 16.38 -15.02 -5.43
N ALA A 94 15.85 -15.60 -4.35
CA ALA A 94 14.42 -15.91 -4.25
C ALA A 94 13.52 -14.66 -4.41
N LEU A 95 13.94 -13.53 -3.82
CA LEU A 95 13.25 -12.25 -4.01
C LEU A 95 13.35 -11.75 -5.46
N LEU A 96 14.52 -11.88 -6.08
CA LEU A 96 14.74 -11.46 -7.48
C LEU A 96 13.82 -12.24 -8.43
N THR A 97 13.78 -13.56 -8.33
CA THR A 97 12.92 -14.42 -9.15
C THR A 97 11.43 -14.05 -9.04
N MET A 98 10.99 -13.61 -7.85
CA MET A 98 9.65 -13.10 -7.62
C MET A 98 9.44 -11.74 -8.29
N LEU A 99 10.39 -10.79 -8.12
CA LEU A 99 10.34 -9.46 -8.72
C LEU A 99 10.38 -9.51 -10.25
N GLU A 100 11.10 -10.46 -10.83
CA GLU A 100 11.16 -10.69 -12.28
C GLU A 100 9.78 -10.99 -12.88
N GLN A 101 8.84 -11.56 -12.10
CA GLN A 101 7.47 -11.78 -12.59
C GLN A 101 6.75 -10.49 -12.92
N PHE A 102 7.06 -9.39 -12.22
CA PHE A 102 6.55 -8.05 -12.51
C PHE A 102 7.39 -7.35 -13.57
N ALA A 103 8.71 -7.35 -13.39
CA ALA A 103 9.64 -6.61 -14.25
C ALA A 103 9.56 -7.07 -15.71
N ALA A 104 9.50 -8.38 -15.95
CA ALA A 104 9.41 -8.96 -17.29
C ALA A 104 8.11 -8.58 -18.04
N ARG A 105 7.11 -8.05 -17.32
CA ARG A 105 5.80 -7.65 -17.86
C ARG A 105 5.57 -6.15 -17.77
N GLY A 106 6.61 -5.38 -17.44
CA GLY A 106 6.53 -3.93 -17.32
C GLY A 106 5.53 -3.48 -16.24
N VAL A 107 5.42 -4.23 -15.15
CA VAL A 107 4.60 -3.84 -13.99
C VAL A 107 5.48 -3.17 -12.96
N ASN A 108 5.27 -1.87 -12.74
CA ASN A 108 5.99 -1.11 -11.73
C ASN A 108 5.46 -1.41 -10.32
N LEU A 109 6.32 -1.27 -9.30
CA LEU A 109 5.96 -1.44 -7.89
C LEU A 109 6.07 -0.11 -7.16
N SER A 110 5.02 0.26 -6.43
CA SER A 110 4.98 1.47 -5.62
C SER A 110 5.31 1.23 -4.14
N ARG A 111 5.28 -0.04 -3.70
CA ARG A 111 5.61 -0.47 -2.34
C ARG A 111 6.00 -1.94 -2.33
N ILE A 112 7.04 -2.27 -1.57
CA ILE A 112 7.39 -3.65 -1.21
C ILE A 112 7.92 -3.68 0.22
N GLU A 113 7.35 -4.54 1.04
CA GLU A 113 7.73 -4.70 2.44
C GLU A 113 7.82 -6.18 2.81
N SER A 114 8.93 -6.59 3.41
CA SER A 114 9.08 -7.93 3.96
C SER A 114 8.52 -8.00 5.39
N ARG A 115 7.91 -9.14 5.73
CA ARG A 115 7.41 -9.46 7.06
C ARG A 115 7.75 -10.92 7.38
N PRO A 116 8.34 -11.22 8.55
CA PRO A 116 8.62 -12.60 8.95
C PRO A 116 7.29 -13.35 9.12
N ILE A 117 7.25 -14.58 8.64
CA ILE A 117 6.12 -15.49 8.87
C ILE A 117 6.41 -16.19 10.19
N GLY A 118 5.55 -15.96 11.20
CA GLY A 118 5.80 -16.37 12.59
C GLY A 118 5.75 -17.88 12.87
N ASP A 119 5.67 -18.71 11.83
CA ASP A 119 5.58 -20.17 11.92
C ASP A 119 6.95 -20.88 11.86
N SER A 120 7.99 -20.20 11.35
CA SER A 120 9.36 -20.74 11.28
C SER A 120 10.39 -19.64 10.98
N LEU A 121 11.60 -19.81 11.51
CA LEU A 121 12.72 -18.91 11.21
C LEU A 121 13.05 -18.94 9.71
N GLY A 122 13.28 -17.75 9.14
CA GLY A 122 13.70 -17.60 7.75
C GLY A 122 12.56 -17.57 6.73
N ARG A 123 11.29 -17.77 7.11
CA ARG A 123 10.18 -17.58 6.16
C ARG A 123 9.73 -16.13 6.10
N TYR A 124 9.58 -15.60 4.89
CA TYR A 124 9.17 -14.22 4.66
C TYR A 124 7.94 -14.14 3.76
N SER A 125 7.04 -13.25 4.14
CA SER A 125 5.94 -12.76 3.32
C SER A 125 6.28 -11.35 2.85
N PHE A 126 5.89 -11.03 1.61
CA PHE A 126 6.08 -9.72 1.01
C PHE A 126 4.72 -9.09 0.74
N SER A 127 4.46 -7.93 1.34
CA SER A 127 3.31 -7.09 1.03
C SER A 127 3.71 -6.13 -0.08
N ILE A 128 3.01 -6.18 -1.20
CA ILE A 128 3.38 -5.48 -2.43
C ILE A 128 2.20 -4.65 -2.91
N ASP A 129 2.49 -3.44 -3.39
CA ASP A 129 1.56 -2.61 -4.15
C ASP A 129 2.10 -2.42 -5.57
N ALA A 130 1.49 -3.07 -6.56
CA ALA A 130 1.82 -2.98 -7.97
C ALA A 130 0.96 -1.93 -8.69
N GLU A 131 1.51 -1.26 -9.69
CA GLU A 131 0.80 -0.27 -10.50
C GLU A 131 0.06 -0.95 -11.66
N GLY A 132 -1.26 -0.75 -11.72
CA GLY A 132 -2.15 -1.44 -12.65
C GLY A 132 -3.23 -2.26 -11.96
N HIS A 133 -4.16 -2.75 -12.77
CA HIS A 133 -5.37 -3.45 -12.38
C HIS A 133 -5.29 -4.94 -12.75
N ILE A 134 -5.91 -5.84 -11.96
CA ILE A 134 -5.90 -7.30 -12.21
C ILE A 134 -6.55 -7.70 -13.53
N ALA A 135 -7.39 -6.82 -14.10
CA ALA A 135 -8.04 -7.03 -15.40
C ALA A 135 -7.12 -6.78 -16.60
N GLU A 136 -5.97 -6.14 -16.39
CA GLU A 136 -4.99 -5.87 -17.45
C GLU A 136 -4.15 -7.12 -17.73
N GLU A 137 -3.81 -7.37 -19.00
CA GLU A 137 -3.13 -8.60 -19.43
C GLU A 137 -1.77 -8.75 -18.74
N ARG A 138 -0.99 -7.66 -18.64
CA ARG A 138 0.33 -7.68 -17.97
C ARG A 138 0.25 -8.06 -16.49
N MET A 139 -0.82 -7.65 -15.80
CA MET A 139 -1.03 -7.96 -14.40
C MET A 139 -1.48 -9.41 -14.23
N GLY A 140 -2.42 -9.87 -15.06
CA GLY A 140 -2.86 -11.27 -15.08
C GLY A 140 -1.70 -12.22 -15.32
N GLU A 141 -0.86 -11.94 -16.32
CA GLU A 141 0.33 -12.71 -16.64
C GLU A 141 1.36 -12.69 -15.48
N ALA A 142 1.53 -11.57 -14.77
CA ALA A 142 2.40 -11.50 -13.59
C ALA A 142 1.88 -12.38 -12.46
N PHE A 143 0.57 -12.34 -12.18
CA PHE A 143 -0.07 -13.20 -11.18
C PHE A 143 0.05 -14.68 -11.52
N MET A 144 -0.12 -15.07 -12.79
CA MET A 144 0.10 -16.45 -13.22
C MET A 144 1.56 -16.89 -13.04
N GLY A 145 2.51 -16.01 -13.36
CA GLY A 145 3.94 -16.22 -13.13
C GLY A 145 4.26 -16.44 -11.65
N LEU A 146 3.76 -15.56 -10.79
CA LEU A 146 3.90 -15.67 -9.34
C LEU A 146 3.28 -16.96 -8.81
N HIS A 147 2.05 -17.29 -9.22
CA HIS A 147 1.35 -18.49 -8.73
C HIS A 147 2.07 -19.79 -9.08
N ARG A 148 2.83 -19.81 -10.18
CA ARG A 148 3.66 -20.96 -10.56
C ARG A 148 4.91 -21.14 -9.70
N VAL A 149 5.53 -20.06 -9.22
CA VAL A 149 6.86 -20.10 -8.60
C VAL A 149 6.84 -19.82 -7.09
N CYS A 150 5.76 -19.22 -6.59
CA CYS A 150 5.59 -18.86 -5.19
C CYS A 150 4.55 -19.78 -4.53
N PRO A 151 4.81 -20.31 -3.32
CA PRO A 151 3.90 -21.20 -2.60
C PRO A 151 2.59 -20.54 -2.18
N LEU A 152 2.58 -19.21 -2.04
CA LEU A 152 1.37 -18.44 -1.77
C LEU A 152 1.41 -17.12 -2.52
N VAL A 153 0.31 -16.83 -3.21
CA VAL A 153 0.01 -15.52 -3.79
C VAL A 153 -1.41 -15.17 -3.36
N ARG A 154 -1.55 -14.13 -2.53
CA ARG A 154 -2.84 -13.67 -2.03
C ARG A 154 -3.15 -12.31 -2.64
N TYR A 155 -4.13 -12.29 -3.53
CA TYR A 155 -4.73 -11.07 -4.04
C TYR A 155 -5.51 -10.34 -2.93
N LEU A 156 -5.24 -9.05 -2.74
CA LEU A 156 -5.91 -8.20 -1.74
C LEU A 156 -6.79 -7.10 -2.37
N GLY A 157 -6.85 -7.03 -3.70
CA GLY A 157 -7.72 -6.09 -4.42
C GLY A 157 -6.95 -5.21 -5.40
N SER A 158 -7.69 -4.74 -6.41
CA SER A 158 -7.31 -3.71 -7.35
C SER A 158 -8.25 -2.53 -7.17
N TYR A 159 -7.72 -1.33 -7.07
CA TYR A 159 -8.48 -0.15 -6.69
C TYR A 159 -7.84 1.13 -7.26
N PRO A 160 -8.62 2.21 -7.45
CA PRO A 160 -8.11 3.47 -7.95
C PRO A 160 -7.02 4.03 -7.03
N ARG A 161 -5.98 4.62 -7.62
CA ARG A 161 -4.94 5.32 -6.88
C ARG A 161 -5.51 6.62 -6.31
N ALA A 162 -5.10 6.94 -5.10
CA ALA A 162 -5.50 8.20 -4.45
C ALA A 162 -4.97 9.45 -5.20
N ASP A 163 -3.87 9.32 -5.94
CA ASP A 163 -3.28 10.39 -6.75
C ASP A 163 -3.86 10.50 -8.17
N ALA A 164 -4.73 9.57 -8.57
CA ALA A 164 -5.30 9.44 -9.91
C ALA A 164 -4.26 9.48 -11.05
N LYS A 165 -2.99 9.18 -10.77
CA LYS A 165 -1.93 9.19 -11.79
C LYS A 165 -2.12 7.98 -12.71
N VAL A 166 -2.29 8.25 -14.00
CA VAL A 166 -2.35 7.21 -15.04
C VAL A 166 -1.08 6.38 -15.01
N THR A 167 -1.26 5.05 -15.08
CA THR A 167 -0.14 4.11 -15.08
C THR A 167 0.64 4.23 -16.37
N ASP A 168 1.96 4.36 -16.27
CA ASP A 168 2.83 4.31 -17.43
C ASP A 168 2.96 2.86 -17.90
N VAL A 169 2.57 2.58 -19.14
CA VAL A 169 2.59 1.24 -19.73
C VAL A 169 3.81 1.14 -20.62
N HIS A 170 4.75 0.31 -20.20
CA HIS A 170 5.97 0.07 -20.97
C HIS A 170 5.67 -0.47 -22.37
N LEU A 171 6.54 -0.11 -23.32
CA LEU A 171 6.43 -0.57 -24.71
C LEU A 171 6.44 -2.11 -24.77
N GLY A 172 5.48 -2.68 -25.49
CA GLY A 172 5.34 -4.14 -25.63
C GLY A 172 4.61 -4.81 -24.47
N THR A 173 4.09 -4.05 -23.50
CA THR A 173 3.35 -4.59 -22.34
C THR A 173 1.92 -4.05 -22.24
N ALA A 174 1.41 -3.43 -23.30
CA ALA A 174 0.01 -3.06 -23.39
C ALA A 174 -0.86 -4.28 -23.70
N ASP A 175 -2.15 -4.20 -23.34
CA ASP A 175 -3.12 -5.26 -23.59
C ASP A 175 -3.13 -5.80 -25.05
N PRO A 176 -3.09 -4.95 -26.10
CA PRO A 176 -3.02 -5.42 -27.48
C PRO A 176 -1.76 -6.25 -27.79
N ASP A 177 -0.63 -5.93 -27.14
CA ASP A 177 0.64 -6.64 -27.36
C ASP A 177 0.53 -8.09 -26.86
N PHE A 178 -0.02 -8.27 -25.67
CA PHE A 178 -0.28 -9.61 -25.11
C PHE A 178 -1.29 -10.41 -25.93
N ARG A 179 -2.38 -9.75 -26.38
CA ARG A 179 -3.40 -10.41 -27.23
C ARG A 179 -2.81 -10.85 -28.55
N THR A 180 -2.06 -9.97 -29.22
CA THR A 180 -1.39 -10.27 -30.49
C THR A 180 -0.38 -11.40 -30.33
N ALA A 181 0.43 -11.38 -29.27
CA ALA A 181 1.40 -12.44 -28.99
C ALA A 181 0.71 -13.79 -28.73
N ARG A 182 -0.43 -13.79 -28.02
CA ARG A 182 -1.22 -15.00 -27.76
C ARG A 182 -1.85 -15.56 -29.03
N ASP A 183 -2.38 -14.70 -29.90
CA ASP A 183 -2.96 -15.11 -31.18
C ASP A 183 -1.89 -15.69 -32.11
N TRP A 184 -0.74 -15.03 -32.19
CA TRP A 184 0.44 -15.55 -32.88
C TRP A 184 0.86 -16.94 -32.38
N LEU A 185 0.95 -17.12 -31.05
CA LEU A 185 1.32 -18.40 -30.46
C LEU A 185 0.30 -19.51 -30.79
N ARG A 186 -0.99 -19.19 -30.86
CA ARG A 186 -2.02 -20.14 -31.29
C ARG A 186 -1.79 -20.59 -32.73
N THR A 187 -1.45 -19.67 -33.63
CA THR A 187 -1.11 -19.98 -35.03
C THR A 187 0.08 -20.93 -35.12
N VAL A 188 1.16 -20.63 -34.40
CA VAL A 188 2.37 -21.48 -34.37
C VAL A 188 2.04 -22.89 -33.83
N ARG A 189 1.28 -22.99 -32.74
CA ARG A 189 0.85 -24.28 -32.17
C ARG A 189 -0.07 -25.07 -33.11
N GLY A 190 -0.79 -24.38 -33.99
CA GLY A 190 -1.59 -24.98 -35.06
C GLY A 190 -0.79 -25.44 -36.27
N GLY A 191 0.54 -25.31 -36.26
CA GLY A 191 1.42 -25.67 -37.38
C GLY A 191 1.49 -24.62 -38.48
N GLY A 192 0.94 -23.42 -38.25
CA GLY A 192 1.08 -22.30 -39.19
C GLY A 192 2.51 -21.75 -39.19
N THR A 193 3.05 -21.50 -40.38
CA THR A 193 4.28 -20.71 -40.56
C THR A 193 3.89 -19.24 -40.67
N VAL A 194 4.44 -18.43 -39.75
CA VAL A 194 4.32 -16.98 -39.64
C VAL A 194 5.45 -16.28 -40.36
#